data_AF-A0A7V9LS98-F1
#
_entry.id   AF-A0A7V9LS98-F1
#
_cell.length_a   1.000
_cell.length_b   1.000
_cell.length_c   1.000
_cell.angle_alpha   90.00
_cell.angle_beta   90.00
_cell.angle_gamma   90.00
#
_symmetry.space_group_name_H-M   'P 1'
#
loop_
_entity.id
_entity.type
_entity.pdbx_description
1 polymer ?
#
loop_
_entity_poly.entity_id
_entity_poly.type
_entity_poly.pdbx_seq_one_letter_code
_entity_poly.pdbx_strand_id
1 'polypeptide(L)' 'VDISADDELMHTYGELLPVTFVDGSQHDYWRVDPARLHAALAR' A
#
# COMPACT_ATOMS: atom_id res chain seq x y z
N VAL A 1 5.80 3.25 -5.79
CA VAL A 1 5.88 4.67 -6.20
C VAL A 1 6.66 5.39 -5.12
N ASP A 2 7.63 6.22 -5.47
CA ASP A 2 8.26 7.14 -4.51
C ASP A 2 7.34 8.35 -4.35
N ILE A 3 7.00 8.68 -3.10
CA ILE A 3 6.05 9.74 -2.77
C ILE A 3 6.74 10.97 -2.15
N SER A 4 8.06 10.97 -1.99
CA SER A 4 8.80 12.01 -1.25
C SER A 4 8.65 13.44 -1.79
N ALA A 5 8.20 13.60 -3.05
CA ALA A 5 7.99 14.88 -3.71
C ALA A 5 6.50 15.22 -3.96
N ASP A 6 5.57 14.41 -3.45
CA ASP A 6 4.13 14.61 -3.62
C ASP A 6 3.48 14.90 -2.28
N ASP A 7 3.10 16.16 -2.06
CA ASP A 7 2.54 16.62 -0.78
C ASP A 7 1.22 15.93 -0.40
N GLU A 8 0.38 15.60 -1.40
CA GLU A 8 -0.90 14.93 -1.16
C GLU A 8 -0.66 13.47 -0.73
N LEU A 9 0.24 12.77 -1.42
CA LEU A 9 0.59 11.40 -1.07
C LEU A 9 1.35 11.33 0.26
N MET A 10 2.23 12.29 0.55
CA MET A 10 2.93 12.36 1.85
C MET A 10 1.95 12.60 2.99
N HIS A 11 0.99 13.51 2.82
CA HIS A 11 -0.06 13.75 3.81
C HIS A 11 -0.91 12.49 4.04
N THR A 12 -1.24 11.77 2.98
CA THR A 12 -2.15 10.62 3.06
C THR A 12 -1.47 9.35 3.58
N TYR A 13 -0.23 9.08 3.15
CA TYR A 13 0.42 7.78 3.33
C TYR A 13 1.76 7.81 4.08
N GLY A 14 2.33 8.98 4.40
CA GLY A 14 3.69 9.10 4.94
C GLY A 14 3.95 8.25 6.19
N GLU A 15 3.00 8.20 7.12
CA GLU A 15 3.10 7.43 8.37
C GLU A 15 2.84 5.92 8.20
N LEU A 16 2.38 5.50 7.02
CA LEU A 16 1.96 4.13 6.74
C LEU A 16 2.96 3.38 5.86
N LEU A 17 4.08 4.01 5.47
CA LEU A 17 5.01 3.41 4.52
C LEU A 17 5.64 2.10 5.06
N PRO A 18 5.82 1.09 4.21
CA PRO A 18 5.29 0.97 2.84
C PRO A 18 3.78 0.70 2.81
N VAL A 19 3.06 1.25 1.82
CA VAL A 19 1.64 0.96 1.55
C VAL A 19 1.52 0.16 0.24
N THR A 20 0.75 -0.93 0.28
CA THR A 20 0.53 -1.82 -0.87
C THR A 20 -0.90 -1.67 -1.37
N PHE A 21 -1.07 -1.65 -2.68
CA PHE A 21 -2.38 -1.66 -3.35
C PHE A 21 -2.53 -2.92 -4.19
N VAL A 22 -3.75 -3.45 -4.26
CA VAL A 22 -4.15 -4.51 -5.19
C VAL A 22 -5.43 -4.04 -5.88
N ASP A 23 -5.43 -4.06 -7.22
CA ASP A 23 -6.57 -3.61 -8.04
C ASP A 23 -7.12 -2.23 -7.69
N GLY A 24 -6.21 -1.29 -7.39
CA GLY A 24 -6.55 0.09 -7.03
C GLY A 24 -7.08 0.27 -5.61
N SER A 25 -7.22 -0.79 -4.82
CA SER A 25 -7.60 -0.73 -3.40
C SER A 25 -6.39 -0.92 -2.50
N GLN A 26 -6.27 -0.09 -1.45
CA GLN A 26 -5.24 -0.26 -0.44
C GLN A 26 -5.40 -1.63 0.24
N HIS A 27 -4.33 -2.42 0.25
CA HIS A 27 -4.31 -3.79 0.76
C HIS A 27 -3.66 -3.91 2.14
N ASP A 28 -2.46 -3.33 2.29
CA ASP A 28 -1.66 -3.40 3.51
C ASP A 28 -0.77 -2.18 3.72
N TYR A 29 -0.27 -2.02 4.93
CA TYR A 29 0.73 -1.03 5.31
C TYR A 29 1.72 -1.59 6.34
N TRP A 30 2.93 -1.02 6.45
CA TRP A 30 4.08 -1.47 7.27
C TRP A 30 4.64 -2.87 6.91
N ARG A 31 3.85 -3.92 7.04
CA ARG A 31 4.20 -5.30 6.68
C ARG A 31 3.06 -5.93 5.91
N VAL A 32 3.40 -6.52 4.77
CA VAL A 32 2.45 -7.30 3.98
C VAL A 32 2.24 -8.67 4.61
N ASP A 33 0.98 -9.06 4.80
CA ASP A 33 0.62 -10.44 5.11
C ASP A 33 0.64 -11.30 3.82
N PRO A 34 1.52 -12.30 3.71
CA PRO A 34 1.63 -13.11 2.49
C PRO A 34 0.36 -13.90 2.15
N ALA A 35 -0.36 -14.39 3.16
CA ALA A 35 -1.57 -15.18 2.94
C ALA A 35 -2.72 -14.30 2.43
N ARG A 36 -2.87 -13.09 3.00
CA ARG A 36 -3.86 -12.12 2.51
C ARG A 36 -3.52 -11.62 1.10
N LEU A 37 -2.25 -11.37 0.82
CA LEU A 37 -1.82 -10.97 -0.51
C LEU A 37 -2.12 -12.08 -1.54
N HIS A 38 -1.77 -13.32 -1.24
CA HIS A 38 -2.07 -14.46 -2.12
C HIS A 38 -3.57 -14.59 -2.39
N ALA A 39 -4.41 -14.43 -1.37
CA ALA A 39 -5.86 -14.47 -1.53
C ALA A 39 -6.39 -13.33 -2.41
N ALA A 40 -5.81 -12.12 -2.29
CA ALA A 40 -6.21 -10.97 -3.09
C ALA A 40 -5.82 -11.10 -4.57
N LEU A 41 -4.65 -11.68 -4.86
CA LEU A 41 -4.14 -11.86 -6.23
C LEU A 41 -4.77 -13.04 -6.98
N ALA A 42 -5.47 -13.93 -6.29
CA ALA A 42 -6.13 -15.10 -6.88
C ALA A 42 -7.55 -14.80 -7.40
N ARG A 43 -7.96 -13.53 -7.41
CA ARG A 43 -9.29 -13.06 -7.80
C ARG A 43 -9.28 -12.50 -9.22
#